data_AF-R7JH05-F1
#
_entry.id   AF-R7JH05-F1
#
_cell.length_a   1.000
_cell.length_b   1.000
_cell.length_c   1.000
_cell.angle_alpha   90.00
_cell.angle_beta   90.00
_cell.angle_gamma   90.00
#
_symmetry.space_group_name_H-M   'P 1'
#
loop_
_entity.id
_entity.type
_entity.pdbx_description
1 polymer ?
#
loop_
_entity_poly.entity_id
_entity_poly.type
_entity_poly.pdbx_seq_one_letter_code
_entity_poly.pdbx_strand_id
1 'polypeptide(L)'
;MKEMNSKSNIAFTLAEVLLTIGIIGVVAAMILPTVINETKEKEYAVARKKALATIGEAVRLITVKGSIRDASNAEDFVENYLKKQLQIAKTCDNNNLRDCGIETGTDKILSLAETKMTMPKTVKELASGISSGTVTDPSSTSYGFVMSNGYSVNLFYNPSCLSDDKDANHWGQDRVCVNAIYDMNGLAQPNEVGKDIGFVTVLYPDIRTQAVAPDVHKKNASSANFYNAGASCAKLDPEYTLPNRDELLAMYFNSNLLGITSGYYWSASEASAELGWYQHFSLGNRNRYSKSNGRYVRCVRR
;
A
#
# COMPACT_ATOMS: atom_id res chain seq x y z
N MET A 1 14.56 -40.21 74.14
CA MET A 1 14.68 -38.98 73.33
C MET A 1 14.43 -39.33 71.89
N LYS A 2 13.39 -38.75 71.27
CA LYS A 2 13.14 -38.87 69.83
C LYS A 2 12.77 -37.47 69.35
N GLU A 3 13.75 -36.76 68.79
CA GLU A 3 13.50 -35.48 68.13
C GLU A 3 12.73 -35.74 66.84
N MET A 4 11.56 -35.12 66.73
CA MET A 4 10.74 -35.15 65.52
C MET A 4 11.09 -33.91 64.69
N ASN A 5 11.83 -34.13 63.61
CA ASN A 5 12.21 -33.11 62.64
C ASN A 5 10.95 -32.65 61.86
N SER A 6 10.42 -31.48 62.21
CA SER A 6 9.31 -30.86 61.48
C SER A 6 9.82 -30.30 60.15
N LYS A 7 9.45 -30.93 59.03
CA LYS A 7 9.61 -30.32 57.70
C LYS A 7 8.57 -29.21 57.56
N SER A 8 9.03 -27.96 57.61
CA SER A 8 8.20 -26.79 57.30
C SER A 8 7.85 -26.78 55.82
N ASN A 9 6.58 -26.96 55.49
CA ASN A 9 6.07 -26.72 54.14
C ASN A 9 5.88 -25.21 53.98
N ILE A 10 6.78 -24.56 53.25
CA ILE A 10 6.65 -23.14 52.90
C ILE A 10 5.47 -23.02 51.94
N ALA A 11 4.36 -22.45 52.41
CA ALA A 11 3.19 -22.13 51.61
C ALA A 11 3.05 -20.60 51.51
N PHE A 12 2.73 -20.11 50.31
CA PHE A 12 2.44 -18.68 50.12
C PHE A 12 1.12 -18.32 50.81
N THR A 13 1.10 -17.15 51.46
CA THR A 13 -0.12 -16.59 52.01
C THR A 13 -1.03 -16.08 50.89
N LEU A 14 -2.34 -16.08 51.13
CA LEU A 14 -3.32 -15.51 50.19
C LEU A 14 -2.99 -14.04 49.84
N ALA A 15 -2.48 -13.27 50.82
CA ALA A 15 -2.08 -11.89 50.63
C ALA A 15 -0.88 -11.75 49.69
N GLU A 16 0.14 -12.61 49.81
CA GLU A 16 1.29 -12.63 48.89
C GLU A 16 0.86 -12.98 47.46
N VAL A 17 -0.04 -13.94 47.29
CA VAL A 17 -0.58 -14.31 45.96
C VAL A 17 -1.40 -13.16 45.36
N LEU A 18 -2.24 -12.49 46.15
CA LEU A 18 -3.03 -11.34 45.68
C LEU A 18 -2.15 -10.15 45.30
N LEU A 19 -1.13 -9.85 46.10
CA LEU A 19 -0.20 -8.76 45.81
C LEU A 19 0.59 -9.04 44.53
N THR A 20 1.09 -10.27 44.36
CA THR A 20 1.85 -10.65 43.16
C THR A 20 0.98 -10.63 41.90
N ILE A 21 -0.23 -11.20 41.93
CA ILE A 21 -1.17 -11.11 40.81
C ILE A 21 -1.56 -9.65 40.53
N GLY A 22 -1.76 -8.83 41.57
CA GLY A 22 -2.06 -7.41 41.43
C GLY A 22 -0.94 -6.63 40.74
N ILE A 23 0.32 -6.85 41.14
CA ILE A 23 1.49 -6.23 40.51
C ILE A 23 1.63 -6.69 39.05
N ILE A 24 1.54 -8.00 38.78
CA ILE A 24 1.61 -8.55 37.42
C ILE A 24 0.47 -7.99 36.55
N GLY A 25 -0.75 -7.88 37.09
CA GLY A 25 -1.90 -7.34 36.38
C GLY A 25 -1.70 -5.89 35.94
N VAL A 26 -1.22 -5.03 36.84
CA VAL A 26 -0.95 -3.61 36.53
C VAL A 26 0.19 -3.48 35.51
N VAL A 27 1.27 -4.22 35.70
CA VAL A 27 2.41 -4.20 34.77
C VAL A 27 2.00 -4.72 33.39
N ALA A 28 1.27 -5.83 33.31
CA ALA A 28 0.77 -6.39 32.06
C ALA A 28 -0.18 -5.42 31.34
N ALA A 29 -1.07 -4.74 32.07
CA ALA A 29 -2.00 -3.77 31.49
C ALA A 29 -1.27 -2.58 30.80
N MET A 30 -0.09 -2.20 31.28
CA MET A 30 0.72 -1.14 30.65
C MET A 30 1.54 -1.64 29.46
N ILE A 31 2.03 -2.89 29.50
CA ILE A 31 2.97 -3.41 28.48
C ILE A 31 2.24 -4.07 27.30
N LEU A 32 1.14 -4.79 27.54
CA LEU A 32 0.43 -5.54 26.51
C LEU A 32 -0.01 -4.67 25.32
N PRO A 33 -0.59 -3.47 25.48
CA PRO A 33 -0.99 -2.65 24.34
C PRO A 33 0.19 -2.26 23.45
N THR A 34 1.34 -1.91 24.04
CA THR A 34 2.54 -1.50 23.31
C THR A 34 3.11 -2.65 22.49
N VAL A 35 3.27 -3.83 23.11
CA VAL A 35 3.80 -5.02 22.41
C VAL A 35 2.87 -5.49 21.29
N ILE A 36 1.55 -5.45 21.52
CA ILE A 36 0.56 -5.79 20.49
C ILE A 36 0.63 -4.81 19.31
N ASN A 37 0.80 -3.51 19.56
CA ASN A 37 0.92 -2.55 18.47
C ASN A 37 2.22 -2.74 17.69
N GLU A 38 3.36 -2.92 18.35
CA GLU A 38 4.64 -3.14 17.67
C GLU A 38 4.67 -4.42 16.84
N THR A 39 4.02 -5.49 17.32
CA THR A 39 3.90 -6.75 16.58
C THR A 39 3.03 -6.57 15.34
N LYS A 40 1.88 -5.91 15.46
CA LYS A 40 1.00 -5.58 14.31
C LYS A 40 1.70 -4.74 13.24
N GLU A 41 2.43 -3.69 13.63
CA GLU A 41 3.17 -2.86 12.67
C GLU A 41 4.20 -3.69 11.87
N LYS A 42 4.87 -4.63 12.52
CA LYS A 42 5.78 -5.57 11.83
C LYS A 42 5.02 -6.52 10.90
N GLU A 43 3.87 -7.02 11.32
CA GLU A 43 3.01 -7.88 10.48
C GLU A 43 2.55 -7.15 9.21
N TYR A 44 2.11 -5.90 9.32
CA TYR A 44 1.71 -5.07 8.17
C TYR A 44 2.88 -4.83 7.21
N ALA A 45 4.06 -4.53 7.73
CA ALA A 45 5.26 -4.35 6.91
C ALA A 45 5.66 -5.64 6.16
N VAL A 46 5.60 -6.80 6.83
CA VAL A 46 5.87 -8.11 6.23
C VAL A 46 4.85 -8.44 5.15
N ALA A 47 3.58 -8.16 5.41
CA ALA A 47 2.51 -8.44 4.48
C ALA A 47 2.55 -7.58 3.23
N ARG A 48 2.92 -6.29 3.36
CA ARG A 48 3.18 -5.42 2.20
C ARG A 48 4.28 -5.98 1.31
N LYS A 49 5.40 -6.41 1.92
CA LYS A 49 6.50 -7.06 1.21
C LYS A 49 6.04 -8.36 0.55
N LYS A 50 5.22 -9.15 1.23
CA LYS A 50 4.65 -10.40 0.70
C LYS A 50 3.70 -10.15 -0.47
N ALA A 51 2.79 -9.18 -0.35
CA ALA A 51 1.86 -8.80 -1.41
C ALA A 51 2.62 -8.30 -2.64
N LEU A 52 3.61 -7.43 -2.45
CA LEU A 52 4.49 -6.95 -3.51
C LEU A 52 5.23 -8.11 -4.19
N ALA A 53 5.87 -8.99 -3.42
CA ALA A 53 6.60 -10.12 -3.97
C ALA A 53 5.67 -11.10 -4.71
N THR A 54 4.47 -11.33 -4.20
CA THR A 54 3.54 -12.32 -4.77
C THR A 54 2.82 -11.78 -6.01
N ILE A 55 2.15 -10.64 -5.89
CA ILE A 55 1.37 -10.04 -6.99
C ILE A 55 2.34 -9.47 -8.04
N GLY A 56 3.38 -8.76 -7.60
CA GLY A 56 4.36 -8.15 -8.50
C GLY A 56 5.09 -9.19 -9.35
N GLU A 57 5.53 -10.30 -8.76
CA GLU A 57 6.18 -11.39 -9.51
C GLU A 57 5.20 -12.10 -10.45
N ALA A 58 3.98 -12.39 -10.01
CA ALA A 58 2.97 -13.03 -10.85
C ALA A 58 2.68 -12.20 -12.11
N VAL A 59 2.51 -10.89 -11.96
CA VAL A 59 2.30 -9.98 -13.09
C VAL A 59 3.55 -9.85 -13.95
N ARG A 60 4.74 -9.78 -13.35
CA ARG A 60 6.02 -9.76 -14.11
C ARG A 60 6.16 -10.98 -15.01
N LEU A 61 5.79 -12.17 -14.52
CA LEU A 61 5.80 -13.40 -15.32
C LEU A 61 4.80 -13.34 -16.48
N ILE A 62 3.65 -12.69 -16.30
CA ILE A 62 2.67 -12.45 -17.38
C ILE A 62 3.24 -11.47 -18.41
N THR A 63 3.89 -10.39 -17.97
CA THR A 63 4.54 -9.42 -18.87
C THR A 63 5.61 -10.07 -19.73
N VAL A 64 6.49 -10.89 -19.14
CA VAL A 64 7.59 -11.54 -19.86
C VAL A 64 7.08 -12.50 -20.94
N LYS A 65 5.88 -13.07 -20.76
CA LYS A 65 5.19 -13.89 -21.78
C LYS A 65 4.52 -13.06 -22.88
N GLY A 66 4.54 -11.73 -22.78
CA GLY A 66 3.93 -10.80 -23.73
C GLY A 66 2.45 -10.51 -23.48
N SER A 67 1.85 -11.08 -22.43
CA SER A 67 0.38 -11.15 -22.30
C SER A 67 -0.25 -10.15 -21.36
N ILE A 68 0.50 -9.18 -20.83
CA ILE A 68 -0.06 -8.19 -19.89
C ILE A 68 -1.09 -7.25 -20.54
N ARG A 69 -1.18 -7.18 -21.87
CA ARG A 69 -2.17 -6.36 -22.60
C ARG A 69 -3.22 -7.17 -23.35
N ASP A 70 -3.15 -8.50 -23.27
CA ASP A 70 -4.01 -9.41 -24.04
C ASP A 70 -5.39 -9.59 -23.39
N ALA A 71 -5.52 -9.24 -22.11
CA ALA A 71 -6.80 -9.31 -21.40
C ALA A 71 -7.69 -8.12 -21.76
N SER A 72 -9.01 -8.33 -21.82
CA SER A 72 -9.96 -7.27 -22.15
C SER A 72 -10.30 -6.36 -20.97
N ASN A 73 -10.35 -6.92 -19.76
CA ASN A 73 -10.75 -6.22 -18.53
C ASN A 73 -10.18 -6.95 -17.30
N ALA A 74 -10.47 -6.44 -16.09
CA ALA A 74 -9.94 -6.99 -14.85
C ALA A 74 -10.39 -8.44 -14.58
N GLU A 75 -11.62 -8.81 -14.94
CA GLU A 75 -12.12 -10.18 -14.80
C GLU A 75 -11.33 -11.14 -15.69
N ASP A 76 -11.22 -10.83 -16.98
CA ASP A 76 -10.47 -11.63 -17.94
C ASP A 76 -8.99 -11.75 -17.54
N PHE A 77 -8.38 -10.65 -17.07
CA PHE A 77 -7.01 -10.65 -16.57
C PHE A 77 -6.83 -11.62 -15.41
N VAL A 78 -7.74 -11.59 -14.42
CA VAL A 78 -7.64 -12.46 -13.24
C VAL A 78 -7.89 -13.92 -13.61
N GLU A 79 -8.98 -14.20 -14.33
CA GLU A 79 -9.44 -15.55 -14.65
C GLU A 79 -8.50 -16.28 -15.62
N ASN A 80 -8.05 -15.61 -16.69
CA ASN A 80 -7.32 -16.27 -17.76
C ASN A 80 -5.79 -16.12 -17.69
N TYR A 81 -5.28 -15.13 -16.93
CA TYR A 81 -3.84 -14.86 -16.85
C TYR A 81 -3.32 -15.00 -15.42
N LEU A 82 -3.90 -14.28 -14.46
CA LEU A 82 -3.39 -14.25 -13.08
C LEU A 82 -3.54 -15.59 -12.37
N LYS A 83 -4.67 -16.30 -12.52
CA LYS A 83 -4.88 -17.65 -11.94
C LYS A 83 -3.82 -18.66 -12.35
N LYS A 84 -3.14 -18.49 -13.50
CA LYS A 84 -2.06 -19.38 -13.95
C LYS A 84 -0.74 -19.14 -13.22
N GLN A 85 -0.54 -17.96 -12.63
CA GLN A 85 0.70 -17.59 -11.93
C GLN A 85 0.48 -17.44 -10.42
N LEU A 86 -0.76 -17.26 -9.97
CA LEU A 86 -1.13 -17.00 -8.58
C LEU A 86 -2.19 -17.99 -8.10
N GLN A 87 -2.00 -18.51 -6.89
CA GLN A 87 -2.99 -19.35 -6.24
C GLN A 87 -4.15 -18.51 -5.70
N ILE A 88 -5.27 -18.54 -6.43
CA ILE A 88 -6.50 -17.83 -6.09
C ILE A 88 -7.52 -18.83 -5.57
N ALA A 89 -8.00 -18.62 -4.34
CA ALA A 89 -8.98 -19.49 -3.69
C ALA A 89 -10.42 -19.16 -4.11
N LYS A 90 -10.73 -17.89 -4.34
CA LYS A 90 -12.07 -17.41 -4.71
C LYS A 90 -11.96 -16.15 -5.56
N THR A 91 -12.89 -15.95 -6.49
CA THR A 91 -13.06 -14.72 -7.27
C THR A 91 -14.46 -14.14 -7.09
N CYS A 92 -14.57 -12.82 -7.26
CA CYS A 92 -15.82 -12.06 -7.10
C CYS A 92 -15.87 -10.92 -8.09
N ASP A 93 -17.04 -10.71 -8.69
CA ASP A 93 -17.29 -9.54 -9.52
C ASP A 93 -17.34 -8.24 -8.69
N ASN A 94 -17.41 -7.12 -9.41
CA ASN A 94 -17.43 -5.77 -8.82
C ASN A 94 -18.65 -5.49 -7.91
N ASN A 95 -19.77 -6.17 -8.14
CA ASN A 95 -20.99 -6.01 -7.35
C ASN A 95 -20.92 -6.83 -6.05
N ASN A 96 -20.21 -7.96 -6.09
CA ASN A 96 -20.15 -8.96 -5.02
C ASN A 96 -18.78 -8.99 -4.30
N LEU A 97 -18.01 -7.90 -4.31
CA LEU A 97 -16.66 -7.84 -3.71
C LEU A 97 -16.62 -8.26 -2.22
N ARG A 98 -17.70 -8.04 -1.45
CA ARG A 98 -17.78 -8.47 -0.04
C ARG A 98 -17.68 -9.99 0.14
N ASP A 99 -18.09 -10.75 -0.86
CA ASP A 99 -17.98 -12.22 -0.84
C ASP A 99 -16.51 -12.67 -0.89
N CYS A 100 -15.61 -11.80 -1.35
CA CYS A 100 -14.16 -11.98 -1.35
C CYS A 100 -13.49 -11.29 -0.17
N GLY A 101 -14.24 -10.93 0.87
CA GLY A 101 -13.68 -10.32 2.07
C GLY A 101 -13.34 -8.83 1.94
N ILE A 102 -13.72 -8.18 0.84
CA ILE A 102 -13.41 -6.76 0.60
C ILE A 102 -14.55 -5.90 1.18
N GLU A 103 -14.26 -5.04 2.16
CA GLU A 103 -15.29 -4.18 2.76
C GLU A 103 -15.71 -3.06 1.80
N THR A 104 -16.99 -3.04 1.40
CA THR A 104 -17.55 -2.05 0.48
C THR A 104 -18.67 -1.21 1.09
N GLY A 105 -18.91 -1.34 2.39
CA GLY A 105 -19.88 -0.51 3.10
C GLY A 105 -19.47 0.96 3.10
N THR A 106 -20.47 1.84 3.07
CA THR A 106 -20.26 3.29 3.10
C THR A 106 -19.48 3.70 4.34
N ASP A 107 -18.40 4.46 4.15
CA ASP A 107 -17.57 5.04 5.22
C ASP A 107 -16.98 4.01 6.21
N LYS A 108 -16.73 2.79 5.72
CA LYS A 108 -16.19 1.68 6.52
C LYS A 108 -14.67 1.53 6.45
N ILE A 109 -14.00 2.23 5.54
CA ILE A 109 -12.54 2.25 5.43
C ILE A 109 -12.02 3.57 5.96
N LEU A 110 -10.92 3.53 6.71
CA LEU A 110 -10.17 4.71 7.10
C LEU A 110 -8.98 4.92 6.14
N SER A 111 -8.95 6.05 5.45
CA SER A 111 -7.82 6.44 4.60
C SER A 111 -6.56 6.71 5.44
N LEU A 112 -5.38 6.78 4.78
CA LEU A 112 -4.12 7.11 5.47
C LEU A 112 -4.15 8.49 6.14
N ALA A 113 -4.98 9.40 5.60
CA ALA A 113 -5.22 10.73 6.14
C ALA A 113 -6.35 10.75 7.18
N GLU A 114 -6.72 9.59 7.75
CA GLU A 114 -7.70 9.43 8.83
C GLU A 114 -9.11 9.92 8.44
N THR A 115 -9.44 9.86 7.15
CA THR A 115 -10.76 10.22 6.62
C THR A 115 -11.54 8.96 6.25
N LYS A 116 -12.81 8.90 6.64
CA LYS A 116 -13.67 7.76 6.26
C LYS A 116 -13.94 7.77 4.76
N MET A 117 -13.91 6.58 4.17
CA MET A 117 -14.17 6.38 2.75
C MET A 117 -14.78 5.00 2.49
N THR A 118 -15.15 4.80 1.24
CA THR A 118 -15.64 3.51 0.72
C THR A 118 -14.58 2.92 -0.21
N MET A 119 -14.49 1.58 -0.27
CA MET A 119 -13.58 0.92 -1.18
C MET A 119 -13.87 1.33 -2.63
N PRO A 120 -12.85 1.77 -3.40
CA PRO A 120 -13.02 2.06 -4.81
C PRO A 120 -13.51 0.83 -5.58
N LYS A 121 -14.47 1.03 -6.47
CA LYS A 121 -14.98 -0.01 -7.39
C LYS A 121 -14.63 0.25 -8.84
N THR A 122 -14.30 1.49 -9.18
CA THR A 122 -13.93 1.90 -10.53
C THR A 122 -12.63 2.70 -10.52
N VAL A 123 -11.92 2.73 -11.65
CA VAL A 123 -10.62 3.43 -11.77
C VAL A 123 -10.74 4.92 -11.42
N LYS A 124 -11.84 5.60 -11.80
CA LYS A 124 -12.10 7.01 -11.44
C LYS A 124 -12.12 7.30 -9.94
N GLU A 125 -12.41 6.32 -9.10
CA GLU A 125 -12.51 6.48 -7.65
C GLU A 125 -11.14 6.36 -6.96
N LEU A 126 -10.10 5.91 -7.67
CA LEU A 126 -8.77 5.73 -7.10
C LEU A 126 -8.01 7.06 -6.91
N ALA A 127 -8.14 7.98 -7.86
CA ALA A 127 -7.41 9.24 -7.88
C ALA A 127 -8.18 10.36 -8.60
N SER A 128 -8.00 11.59 -8.10
CA SER A 128 -8.54 12.78 -8.78
C SER A 128 -7.85 13.02 -10.12
N GLY A 129 -8.63 13.41 -11.12
CA GLY A 129 -8.14 13.77 -12.46
C GLY A 129 -7.57 12.60 -13.27
N ILE A 130 -7.79 11.35 -12.85
CA ILE A 130 -7.27 10.17 -13.56
C ILE A 130 -7.77 10.10 -15.01
N SER A 131 -8.97 10.60 -15.27
CA SER A 131 -9.58 10.73 -16.60
C SER A 131 -8.86 11.70 -17.54
N SER A 132 -7.85 12.44 -17.07
CA SER A 132 -7.01 13.28 -17.93
C SER A 132 -6.01 12.45 -18.76
N GLY A 133 -5.82 11.17 -18.38
CA GLY A 133 -5.01 10.23 -19.14
C GLY A 133 -5.61 9.94 -20.51
N THR A 134 -4.78 9.45 -21.43
CA THR A 134 -5.19 9.19 -22.81
C THR A 134 -5.71 7.77 -23.01
N VAL A 135 -5.20 6.81 -22.24
CA VAL A 135 -5.49 5.38 -22.42
C VAL A 135 -6.14 4.73 -21.20
N THR A 136 -6.03 5.37 -20.03
CA THR A 136 -6.65 4.86 -18.80
C THR A 136 -8.16 5.08 -18.85
N ASP A 137 -8.93 4.00 -18.93
CA ASP A 137 -10.39 4.05 -18.89
C ASP A 137 -10.89 4.30 -17.44
N PRO A 138 -11.47 5.48 -17.14
CA PRO A 138 -11.97 5.80 -15.81
C PRO A 138 -13.19 4.96 -15.40
N SER A 139 -13.90 4.36 -16.36
CA SER A 139 -15.09 3.55 -16.13
C SER A 139 -14.80 2.08 -15.87
N SER A 140 -13.56 1.63 -16.11
CA SER A 140 -13.15 0.25 -15.86
C SER A 140 -13.42 -0.14 -14.41
N THR A 141 -14.14 -1.24 -14.25
CA THR A 141 -14.48 -1.81 -12.95
C THR A 141 -13.32 -2.67 -12.43
N SER A 142 -13.28 -2.83 -11.11
CA SER A 142 -12.37 -3.75 -10.46
C SER A 142 -12.91 -5.18 -10.43
N TYR A 143 -12.02 -6.13 -10.19
CA TYR A 143 -12.36 -7.54 -9.98
C TYR A 143 -11.70 -8.05 -8.69
N GLY A 144 -12.50 -8.69 -7.84
CA GLY A 144 -12.10 -9.13 -6.52
C GLY A 144 -11.63 -10.58 -6.50
N PHE A 145 -10.67 -10.91 -5.64
CA PHE A 145 -10.28 -12.29 -5.39
C PHE A 145 -9.66 -12.49 -4.01
N VAL A 146 -9.62 -13.74 -3.54
CA VAL A 146 -8.95 -14.14 -2.31
C VAL A 146 -7.74 -15.00 -2.66
N MET A 147 -6.56 -14.57 -2.21
CA MET A 147 -5.32 -15.32 -2.36
C MET A 147 -5.29 -16.54 -1.42
N SER A 148 -4.48 -17.56 -1.73
CA SER A 148 -4.37 -18.77 -0.89
C SER A 148 -3.87 -18.51 0.54
N ASN A 149 -3.20 -17.37 0.79
CA ASN A 149 -2.80 -16.92 2.13
C ASN A 149 -3.91 -16.15 2.88
N GLY A 150 -5.12 -16.05 2.33
CA GLY A 150 -6.27 -15.39 2.93
C GLY A 150 -6.39 -13.89 2.63
N TYR A 151 -5.46 -13.29 1.88
CA TYR A 151 -5.56 -11.86 1.55
C TYR A 151 -6.66 -11.62 0.54
N SER A 152 -7.50 -10.63 0.84
CA SER A 152 -8.57 -10.16 -0.03
C SER A 152 -8.01 -9.09 -0.94
N VAL A 153 -8.18 -9.20 -2.27
CA VAL A 153 -7.55 -8.30 -3.24
C VAL A 153 -8.61 -7.76 -4.19
N ASN A 154 -8.66 -6.43 -4.30
CA ASN A 154 -9.45 -5.68 -5.25
C ASN A 154 -8.53 -5.16 -6.37
N LEU A 155 -8.62 -5.76 -7.56
CA LEU A 155 -7.70 -5.51 -8.66
C LEU A 155 -8.32 -4.65 -9.75
N PHE A 156 -7.55 -3.65 -10.19
CA PHE A 156 -7.83 -2.77 -11.31
C PHE A 156 -6.80 -3.04 -12.40
N TYR A 157 -7.26 -3.06 -13.64
CA TYR A 157 -6.44 -3.44 -14.78
C TYR A 157 -6.66 -2.47 -15.93
N ASN A 158 -5.57 -2.07 -16.60
CA ASN A 158 -5.59 -1.22 -17.78
C ASN A 158 -4.92 -1.95 -18.97
N PRO A 159 -5.70 -2.50 -19.91
CA PRO A 159 -5.16 -3.22 -21.07
C PRO A 159 -4.38 -2.32 -22.04
N SER A 160 -4.69 -1.02 -22.02
CA SER A 160 -4.10 -0.02 -22.90
C SER A 160 -2.89 0.67 -22.28
N CYS A 161 -2.39 0.18 -21.14
CA CYS A 161 -1.24 0.79 -20.46
C CYS A 161 -0.03 0.90 -21.39
N LEU A 162 0.74 1.97 -21.19
CA LEU A 162 1.83 2.37 -22.06
C LEU A 162 3.19 2.15 -21.38
N SER A 163 4.18 1.92 -22.21
CA SER A 163 5.60 1.87 -21.84
C SER A 163 6.12 3.19 -21.31
N ASP A 164 7.20 3.12 -20.51
CA ASP A 164 7.81 4.30 -19.93
C ASP A 164 8.41 5.26 -20.98
N ASP A 165 8.31 6.55 -20.68
CA ASP A 165 8.95 7.63 -21.44
C ASP A 165 9.80 8.48 -20.47
N LYS A 166 11.12 8.41 -20.61
CA LYS A 166 12.07 9.17 -19.76
C LYS A 166 12.47 10.50 -20.39
N ASP A 167 12.03 10.76 -21.61
CA ASP A 167 12.52 11.86 -22.44
C ASP A 167 11.43 12.90 -22.73
N ALA A 168 10.19 12.66 -22.31
CA ALA A 168 9.09 13.60 -22.41
C ALA A 168 8.17 13.61 -21.17
N ASN A 169 7.56 14.78 -20.94
CA ASN A 169 6.43 14.89 -20.01
C ASN A 169 5.27 14.03 -20.53
N HIS A 170 4.59 13.31 -19.65
CA HIS A 170 3.53 12.39 -20.05
C HIS A 170 2.50 12.19 -18.93
N TRP A 171 1.36 11.61 -19.27
CA TRP A 171 0.37 11.17 -18.29
C TRP A 171 0.90 9.96 -17.54
N GLY A 172 1.08 10.09 -16.22
CA GLY A 172 1.62 9.02 -15.40
C GLY A 172 0.65 7.85 -15.30
N GLN A 173 -0.64 8.13 -15.12
CA GLN A 173 -1.69 7.10 -15.01
C GLN A 173 -1.73 6.13 -16.19
N ASP A 174 -1.35 6.60 -17.38
CA ASP A 174 -1.34 5.79 -18.60
C ASP A 174 -0.27 4.69 -18.55
N ARG A 175 0.68 4.75 -17.59
CA ARG A 175 1.76 3.78 -17.41
C ARG A 175 1.42 2.66 -16.42
N VAL A 176 0.32 2.79 -15.67
CA VAL A 176 -0.11 1.78 -14.71
C VAL A 176 -0.90 0.71 -15.44
N CYS A 177 -0.43 -0.55 -15.36
CA CYS A 177 -1.08 -1.69 -16.00
C CYS A 177 -1.98 -2.45 -15.02
N VAL A 178 -1.52 -2.64 -13.78
CA VAL A 178 -2.26 -3.33 -12.73
C VAL A 178 -2.14 -2.52 -11.44
N ASN A 179 -3.26 -2.31 -10.75
CA ASN A 179 -3.27 -1.79 -9.39
C ASN A 179 -4.10 -2.73 -8.53
N ALA A 180 -3.49 -3.30 -7.49
CA ALA A 180 -4.13 -4.24 -6.60
C ALA A 180 -4.18 -3.63 -5.19
N ILE A 181 -5.37 -3.32 -4.70
CA ILE A 181 -5.61 -2.97 -3.29
C ILE A 181 -5.81 -4.27 -2.55
N TYR A 182 -4.98 -4.57 -1.56
CA TYR A 182 -5.12 -5.78 -0.75
C TYR A 182 -5.53 -5.42 0.68
N ASP A 183 -6.23 -6.36 1.30
CA ASP A 183 -6.65 -6.36 2.68
C ASP A 183 -6.23 -7.70 3.30
N MET A 184 -5.51 -7.63 4.42
CA MET A 184 -4.89 -8.78 5.07
C MET A 184 -5.82 -9.58 5.97
N ASN A 185 -6.87 -8.95 6.49
CA ASN A 185 -7.81 -9.54 7.46
C ASN A 185 -9.26 -9.55 6.93
N GLY A 186 -9.48 -9.08 5.70
CA GLY A 186 -10.76 -9.08 5.02
C GLY A 186 -11.77 -8.21 5.76
N LEU A 187 -12.99 -8.72 6.01
CA LEU A 187 -14.03 -7.95 6.71
C LEU A 187 -13.75 -7.74 8.21
N ALA A 188 -12.69 -8.35 8.76
CA ALA A 188 -12.33 -8.15 10.16
C ALA A 188 -11.76 -6.74 10.36
N GLN A 189 -11.99 -6.14 11.53
CA GLN A 189 -11.40 -4.84 11.87
C GLN A 189 -9.95 -5.00 12.38
N PRO A 190 -9.08 -4.00 12.25
CA PRO A 190 -9.29 -2.69 11.60
C PRO A 190 -9.48 -2.80 10.07
N ASN A 191 -9.99 -1.73 9.44
CA ASN A 191 -10.09 -1.53 7.98
C ASN A 191 -9.38 -0.22 7.63
N GLU A 192 -8.06 -0.18 7.78
CA GLU A 192 -7.26 1.05 7.76
C GLU A 192 -6.12 1.00 6.74
N VAL A 193 -6.06 2.01 5.87
CA VAL A 193 -4.99 2.16 4.88
C VAL A 193 -3.66 2.46 5.56
N GLY A 194 -2.62 1.70 5.19
CA GLY A 194 -1.29 1.78 5.80
C GLY A 194 -1.08 0.77 6.93
N LYS A 195 -2.16 0.12 7.38
CA LYS A 195 -2.13 -1.00 8.32
C LYS A 195 -2.50 -2.30 7.59
N ASP A 196 -3.73 -2.75 7.75
CA ASP A 196 -4.29 -3.97 7.17
C ASP A 196 -4.66 -3.81 5.68
N ILE A 197 -4.93 -2.59 5.22
CA ILE A 197 -5.14 -2.27 3.80
C ILE A 197 -3.88 -1.63 3.19
N GLY A 198 -3.43 -2.17 2.06
CA GLY A 198 -2.34 -1.61 1.27
C GLY A 198 -2.58 -1.77 -0.22
N PHE A 199 -1.59 -1.40 -1.04
CA PHE A 199 -1.68 -1.54 -2.48
C PHE A 199 -0.35 -1.96 -3.09
N VAL A 200 -0.45 -2.68 -4.21
CA VAL A 200 0.64 -3.02 -5.11
C VAL A 200 0.28 -2.46 -6.48
N THR A 201 1.15 -1.63 -7.03
CA THR A 201 0.98 -1.06 -8.37
C THR A 201 2.06 -1.63 -9.29
N VAL A 202 1.65 -2.18 -10.42
CA VAL A 202 2.55 -2.69 -11.47
C VAL A 202 2.47 -1.77 -12.68
N LEU A 203 3.63 -1.25 -13.05
CA LEU A 203 3.82 -0.30 -14.13
C LEU A 203 4.48 -0.97 -15.33
N TYR A 204 4.16 -0.43 -16.50
CA TYR A 204 4.78 -0.71 -17.80
C TYR A 204 4.51 -2.12 -18.35
N PRO A 205 4.09 -2.25 -19.61
CA PRO A 205 3.77 -3.54 -20.22
C PRO A 205 4.98 -4.27 -20.85
N ASP A 206 6.20 -3.73 -20.69
CA ASP A 206 7.40 -4.24 -21.35
C ASP A 206 8.41 -4.82 -20.34
N ILE A 207 9.61 -5.17 -20.82
CA ILE A 207 10.68 -5.76 -19.97
C ILE A 207 11.09 -4.86 -18.78
N ARG A 208 10.72 -3.58 -18.81
CA ARG A 208 10.91 -2.61 -17.71
C ARG A 208 9.76 -2.64 -16.71
N THR A 209 8.89 -3.66 -16.73
CA THR A 209 7.83 -3.86 -15.73
C THR A 209 8.41 -3.64 -14.33
N GLN A 210 7.74 -2.79 -13.55
CA GLN A 210 8.12 -2.51 -12.17
C GLN A 210 6.90 -2.64 -11.28
N ALA A 211 7.01 -3.47 -10.24
CA ALA A 211 6.02 -3.53 -9.17
C ALA A 211 6.51 -2.68 -7.99
N VAL A 212 5.64 -1.87 -7.40
CA VAL A 212 5.93 -1.05 -6.23
C VAL A 212 4.78 -1.11 -5.21
N ALA A 213 5.12 -1.03 -3.93
CA ALA A 213 4.17 -0.98 -2.83
C ALA A 213 4.75 -0.07 -1.73
N PRO A 214 4.78 1.26 -1.94
CA PRO A 214 5.42 2.18 -1.02
C PRO A 214 4.72 2.20 0.36
N ASP A 215 5.50 2.31 1.43
CA ASP A 215 5.00 2.59 2.76
C ASP A 215 4.97 4.11 2.99
N VAL A 216 3.83 4.73 2.70
CA VAL A 216 3.71 6.18 2.58
C VAL A 216 3.56 6.84 3.94
N HIS A 217 4.35 7.89 4.19
CA HIS A 217 4.17 8.70 5.40
C HIS A 217 2.90 9.56 5.31
N LYS A 218 2.07 9.54 6.35
CA LYS A 218 0.75 10.19 6.36
C LYS A 218 0.75 11.72 6.23
N LYS A 219 1.88 12.41 6.47
CA LYS A 219 2.02 13.87 6.35
C LYS A 219 3.08 14.28 5.32
N ASN A 220 2.97 15.50 4.82
CA ASN A 220 4.04 16.10 4.01
C ASN A 220 5.24 16.41 4.92
N ALA A 221 6.44 16.22 4.40
CA ALA A 221 7.63 16.84 4.96
C ALA A 221 7.67 18.32 4.55
N SER A 222 8.68 19.05 5.03
CA SER A 222 8.92 20.42 4.57
C SER A 222 9.11 20.46 3.05
N SER A 223 8.43 21.38 2.38
CA SER A 223 8.67 21.61 0.95
C SER A 223 10.12 21.96 0.70
N ALA A 224 10.69 21.46 -0.39
CA ALA A 224 12.09 21.60 -0.69
C ALA A 224 12.32 21.66 -2.20
N ASN A 225 13.49 22.18 -2.59
CA ASN A 225 14.01 21.96 -3.93
C ASN A 225 14.51 20.51 -4.09
N PHE A 226 14.79 20.08 -5.31
CA PHE A 226 15.11 18.68 -5.59
C PHE A 226 16.32 18.19 -4.78
N TYR A 227 17.36 19.03 -4.65
CA TYR A 227 18.59 18.71 -3.93
C TYR A 227 18.36 18.42 -2.43
N ASN A 228 17.39 19.10 -1.81
CA ASN A 228 17.12 18.99 -0.37
C ASN A 228 15.89 18.13 -0.06
N ALA A 229 15.14 17.67 -1.07
CA ALA A 229 13.91 16.91 -0.86
C ALA A 229 14.15 15.58 -0.11
N GLY A 230 15.21 14.85 -0.45
CA GLY A 230 15.61 13.65 0.29
C GLY A 230 15.97 13.94 1.76
N ALA A 231 16.74 14.99 2.00
CA ALA A 231 17.11 15.42 3.35
C ALA A 231 15.88 15.85 4.18
N SER A 232 14.85 16.41 3.54
CA SER A 232 13.61 16.74 4.24
C SER A 232 12.87 15.50 4.77
N CYS A 233 12.97 14.36 4.09
CA CYS A 233 12.42 13.10 4.59
C CYS A 233 13.23 12.55 5.76
N ALA A 234 14.56 12.51 5.62
CA ALA A 234 15.45 12.00 6.67
C ALA A 234 15.38 12.81 7.99
N LYS A 235 14.96 14.08 7.93
CA LYS A 235 14.70 14.92 9.12
C LYS A 235 13.46 14.50 9.91
N LEU A 236 12.48 13.85 9.28
CA LEU A 236 11.30 13.33 9.97
C LEU A 236 11.66 12.05 10.74
N ASP A 237 12.36 11.15 10.06
CA ASP A 237 12.89 9.91 10.60
C ASP A 237 14.00 9.43 9.64
N PRO A 238 15.13 8.88 10.13
CA PRO A 238 16.18 8.32 9.28
C PRO A 238 15.71 7.21 8.31
N GLU A 239 14.63 6.50 8.64
CA GLU A 239 14.05 5.45 7.78
C GLU A 239 13.21 6.02 6.63
N TYR A 240 12.89 7.32 6.65
CA TYR A 240 12.13 7.96 5.59
C TYR A 240 13.01 8.49 4.46
N THR A 241 12.61 8.16 3.24
CA THR A 241 13.28 8.56 2.02
C THR A 241 12.29 9.17 1.04
N LEU A 242 12.81 9.90 0.05
CA LEU A 242 11.99 10.42 -1.04
C LEU A 242 11.64 9.26 -2.01
N PRO A 243 10.36 9.10 -2.39
CA PRO A 243 9.96 8.04 -3.31
C PRO A 243 10.58 8.26 -4.68
N ASN A 244 10.96 7.18 -5.35
CA ASN A 244 11.31 7.24 -6.76
C ASN A 244 10.06 7.56 -7.62
N ARG A 245 10.27 7.78 -8.91
CA ARG A 245 9.19 8.16 -9.83
C ARG A 245 7.99 7.21 -9.77
N ASP A 246 8.25 5.90 -9.75
CA ASP A 246 7.26 4.85 -9.92
C ASP A 246 6.49 4.60 -8.62
N GLU A 247 7.19 4.66 -7.47
CA GLU A 247 6.57 4.77 -6.15
C GLU A 247 5.64 5.98 -6.09
N LEU A 248 6.09 7.14 -6.56
CA LEU A 248 5.29 8.37 -6.54
C LEU A 248 4.06 8.31 -7.46
N LEU A 249 4.17 7.60 -8.59
CA LEU A 249 3.03 7.36 -9.46
C LEU A 249 2.04 6.35 -8.85
N ALA A 250 2.51 5.30 -8.18
CA ALA A 250 1.65 4.41 -7.42
C ALA A 250 0.89 5.15 -6.32
N MET A 251 1.55 6.12 -5.67
CA MET A 251 0.90 7.01 -4.71
C MET A 251 -0.16 7.91 -5.36
N TYR A 252 0.11 8.48 -6.54
CA TYR A 252 -0.90 9.23 -7.27
C TYR A 252 -2.08 8.33 -7.68
N PHE A 253 -1.80 7.14 -8.20
CA PHE A 253 -2.84 6.23 -8.67
C PHE A 253 -3.75 5.77 -7.53
N ASN A 254 -3.29 5.82 -6.27
CA ASN A 254 -4.06 5.50 -5.07
C ASN A 254 -4.29 6.73 -4.18
N SER A 255 -4.33 7.93 -4.77
CA SER A 255 -4.24 9.15 -3.98
C SER A 255 -5.44 9.39 -3.06
N ASN A 256 -6.62 8.86 -3.40
CA ASN A 256 -7.79 8.93 -2.53
C ASN A 256 -7.64 8.04 -1.28
N LEU A 257 -7.05 6.84 -1.41
CA LEU A 257 -6.69 5.98 -0.26
C LEU A 257 -5.66 6.67 0.65
N LEU A 258 -4.75 7.43 0.06
CA LEU A 258 -3.71 8.15 0.79
C LEU A 258 -4.18 9.50 1.34
N GLY A 259 -5.33 10.01 0.90
CA GLY A 259 -5.81 11.36 1.22
C GLY A 259 -4.95 12.49 0.62
N ILE A 260 -4.36 12.28 -0.56
CA ILE A 260 -3.54 13.27 -1.27
C ILE A 260 -4.30 13.73 -2.52
N THR A 261 -4.94 14.90 -2.48
CA THR A 261 -5.84 15.32 -3.58
C THR A 261 -5.25 16.39 -4.50
N SER A 262 -4.14 17.01 -4.12
CA SER A 262 -3.52 18.08 -4.90
C SER A 262 -2.05 18.28 -4.59
N GLY A 263 -1.40 19.04 -5.46
CA GLY A 263 -0.02 19.46 -5.32
C GLY A 263 0.93 18.80 -6.32
N TYR A 264 2.14 19.35 -6.36
CA TYR A 264 3.23 18.88 -7.18
C TYR A 264 4.29 18.30 -6.25
N TYR A 265 4.59 17.00 -6.38
CA TYR A 265 5.47 16.29 -5.47
C TYR A 265 6.76 15.87 -6.18
N TRP A 266 7.90 16.15 -5.55
CA TRP A 266 9.18 15.66 -6.06
C TRP A 266 9.26 14.14 -5.97
N SER A 267 9.87 13.52 -6.98
CA SER A 267 10.44 12.18 -6.87
C SER A 267 11.94 12.26 -6.66
N ALA A 268 12.55 11.17 -6.20
CA ALA A 268 14.00 11.01 -6.12
C ALA A 268 14.66 10.76 -7.49
N SER A 269 13.87 10.60 -8.55
CA SER A 269 14.38 10.28 -9.87
C SER A 269 14.80 11.53 -10.63
N GLU A 270 16.07 11.55 -11.02
CA GLU A 270 16.65 12.59 -11.86
C GLU A 270 16.18 12.43 -13.32
N ALA A 271 15.93 13.55 -14.00
CA ALA A 271 15.60 13.59 -15.43
C ALA A 271 16.81 14.00 -16.27
N SER A 272 17.55 15.01 -15.82
CA SER A 272 18.83 15.46 -16.37
C SER A 272 19.64 16.15 -15.25
N ALA A 273 20.83 16.66 -15.57
CA ALA A 273 21.66 17.40 -14.61
C ALA A 273 20.89 18.58 -13.95
N GLU A 274 20.04 19.28 -14.70
CA GLU A 274 19.28 20.46 -14.25
C GLU A 274 17.83 20.15 -13.87
N LEU A 275 17.28 19.01 -14.32
CA LEU A 275 15.86 18.69 -14.20
C LEU A 275 15.60 17.47 -13.31
N GLY A 276 14.63 17.60 -12.43
CA GLY A 276 14.07 16.50 -11.63
C GLY A 276 12.69 16.10 -12.12
N TRP A 277 12.26 14.89 -11.80
CA TRP A 277 10.89 14.43 -12.04
C TRP A 277 9.97 14.75 -10.86
N TYR A 278 8.80 15.30 -11.16
CA TYR A 278 7.71 15.48 -10.19
C TYR A 278 6.39 14.89 -10.73
N GLN A 279 5.48 14.58 -9.81
CA GLN A 279 4.14 14.07 -10.10
C GLN A 279 3.10 15.13 -9.71
N HIS A 280 2.15 15.42 -10.60
CA HIS A 280 1.02 16.29 -10.31
C HIS A 280 -0.14 15.46 -9.77
N PHE A 281 -0.56 15.70 -8.53
CA PHE A 281 -1.59 14.89 -7.86
C PHE A 281 -3.04 15.28 -8.21
N SER A 282 -3.26 16.40 -8.90
CA SER A 282 -4.62 16.79 -9.33
C SER A 282 -4.98 16.31 -10.74
N LEU A 283 -4.00 16.09 -11.62
CA LEU A 283 -4.25 15.63 -13.01
C LEU A 283 -3.50 14.35 -13.39
N GLY A 284 -2.48 13.93 -12.62
CA GLY A 284 -1.74 12.70 -12.88
C GLY A 284 -0.60 12.80 -13.89
N ASN A 285 -0.40 13.95 -14.52
CA ASN A 285 0.77 14.14 -15.38
C ASN A 285 2.07 14.16 -14.57
N ARG A 286 3.08 13.53 -15.16
CA ARG A 286 4.44 13.45 -14.66
C ARG A 286 5.32 14.34 -15.55
N ASN A 287 5.98 15.30 -14.92
CA ASN A 287 6.69 16.36 -15.63
C ASN A 287 8.12 16.53 -15.10
N ARG A 288 8.96 17.07 -15.96
CA ARG A 288 10.33 17.50 -15.63
C ARG A 288 10.34 18.97 -15.27
N TYR A 289 11.11 19.34 -14.26
CA TYR A 289 11.21 20.72 -13.82
C TYR A 289 12.57 21.03 -13.23
N SER A 290 12.96 22.31 -13.26
CA SER A 290 14.25 22.73 -12.71
C SER A 290 14.39 22.34 -11.25
N LYS A 291 15.51 21.68 -10.94
CA LYS A 291 15.86 21.19 -9.60
C LYS A 291 15.99 22.29 -8.56
N SER A 292 16.19 23.56 -8.97
CA SER A 292 16.29 24.69 -8.06
C SER A 292 14.94 25.11 -7.46
N ASN A 293 13.81 24.73 -8.08
CA ASN A 293 12.50 25.13 -7.62
C ASN A 293 11.95 24.26 -6.50
N GLY A 294 11.19 24.87 -5.59
CA GLY A 294 10.51 24.17 -4.50
C GLY A 294 9.28 23.40 -4.98
N ARG A 295 9.08 22.19 -4.45
CA ARG A 295 7.86 21.38 -4.58
C ARG A 295 7.52 20.72 -3.24
N TYR A 296 6.34 20.14 -3.13
CA TYR A 296 5.96 19.35 -1.97
C TYR A 296 6.79 18.07 -1.89
N VAL A 297 6.96 17.58 -0.67
CA VAL A 297 7.70 16.36 -0.37
C VAL A 297 6.80 15.44 0.44
N ARG A 298 6.59 14.23 -0.07
CA ARG A 298 5.88 13.14 0.61
C ARG A 298 6.84 11.96 0.66
N CYS A 299 7.05 11.42 1.86
CA CYS A 299 8.10 10.44 2.10
C CYS A 299 7.56 9.02 2.13
N VAL A 300 8.44 8.06 1.90
CA VAL A 300 8.17 6.63 2.04
C VAL A 300 9.19 5.99 2.99
N ARG A 301 8.76 5.04 3.81
CA ARG A 301 9.62 4.28 4.72
C ARG A 301 10.35 3.17 3.96
N ARG A 302 11.59 2.88 4.32
CA ARG A 302 12.38 1.78 3.77
C ARG A 302 12.95 0.88 4.87
#